data_AF-A0A835R943-F1
#
_entry.id   AF-A0A835R943-F1
#
_cell.length_a   1.000
_cell.length_b   1.000
_cell.length_c   1.000
_cell.angle_alpha   90.00
_cell.angle_beta   90.00
_cell.angle_gamma   90.00
#
_symmetry.space_group_name_H-M   'P 1'
#
loop_
_entity.id
_entity.type
_entity.pdbx_description
1 polymer ?
#
loop_
_entity_poly.entity_id
_entity_poly.type
_entity_poly.pdbx_seq_one_letter_code
_entity_poly.pdbx_strand_id
1 'polypeptide(L)'
;MQVGEETTKEATLTPPFSLENGLLAEHRPPNLLHRIFSLFSNVRPGADLTNFELPPLFNMPKSQLQCYGETVYCIGEDLLTRCARGKSSLERFIAVVAWNISTTRPVIFGWAPFNPVLGETHHVSRGNLNVLLEQVSHHPPVSALHATDEVEKLELVWCHCPAPKFHGKSIKAAIKGKRHLRLLSHGENYEMNAPDLFFDIIPVPGAHWGGKVSIRCKRIRP
;
A
#
# COMPACT_ATOMS: atom_id res chain seq x y z
N MET A 1 -17.45 46.23 -7.65
CA MET A 1 -16.33 45.27 -7.78
C MET A 1 -16.69 44.08 -6.91
N GLN A 2 -17.29 43.02 -7.50
CA GLN A 2 -17.70 41.82 -6.76
C GLN A 2 -16.45 40.97 -6.51
N VAL A 3 -16.19 40.69 -5.23
CA VAL A 3 -15.18 39.74 -4.78
C VAL A 3 -15.72 38.35 -5.13
N GLY A 4 -15.05 37.66 -6.05
CA GLY A 4 -15.40 36.28 -6.39
C GLY A 4 -15.15 35.37 -5.19
N GLU A 5 -16.14 34.56 -4.82
CA GLU A 5 -15.98 33.46 -3.89
C GLU A 5 -14.98 32.45 -4.45
N GLU A 6 -13.81 32.36 -3.81
CA GLU A 6 -12.93 31.20 -3.96
C GLU A 6 -13.68 29.97 -3.43
N THR A 7 -14.20 29.16 -4.34
CA THR A 7 -14.73 27.85 -4.02
C THR A 7 -13.54 26.97 -3.61
N THR A 8 -13.28 26.88 -2.30
CA THR A 8 -12.41 25.86 -1.73
C THR A 8 -12.97 24.51 -2.18
N LYS A 9 -12.30 23.88 -3.16
CA LYS A 9 -12.61 22.50 -3.55
C LYS A 9 -12.24 21.62 -2.37
N GLU A 10 -13.23 21.30 -1.55
CA GLU A 10 -13.06 20.35 -0.46
C GLU A 10 -12.80 18.99 -1.10
N ALA A 11 -11.56 18.52 -1.09
CA ALA A 11 -11.21 17.21 -1.59
C ALA A 11 -11.84 16.16 -0.68
N THR A 12 -12.97 15.59 -1.10
CA THR A 12 -13.62 14.50 -0.36
C THR A 12 -12.75 13.24 -0.52
N LEU A 13 -11.87 12.98 0.45
CA LEU A 13 -11.21 11.70 0.55
C LEU A 13 -12.25 10.64 0.91
N THR A 14 -12.30 9.53 0.16
CA THR A 14 -13.07 8.36 0.58
C THR A 14 -12.63 7.98 2.00
N PRO A 15 -13.56 7.74 2.93
CA PRO A 15 -13.19 7.46 4.31
C PRO A 15 -12.17 6.31 4.44
N PRO A 16 -11.36 6.31 5.51
CA PRO A 16 -10.48 5.21 5.86
C PRO A 16 -11.17 3.87 5.72
N PHE A 17 -10.40 2.87 5.33
CA PHE A 17 -10.86 1.51 5.32
C PHE A 17 -11.24 1.05 6.76
N SER A 18 -12.47 0.55 6.96
CA SER A 18 -12.96 0.03 8.25
C SER A 18 -13.32 -1.46 8.11
N LEU A 19 -12.91 -2.25 9.10
CA LEU A 19 -13.13 -3.71 9.13
C LEU A 19 -14.51 -4.10 9.69
N GLU A 20 -15.05 -3.30 10.61
CA GLU A 20 -16.23 -3.67 11.40
C GLU A 20 -17.53 -3.07 10.89
N ASN A 21 -17.48 -1.93 10.18
CA ASN A 21 -18.62 -1.28 9.52
C ASN A 21 -18.12 -0.35 8.41
N GLY A 22 -18.57 -0.52 7.17
CA GLY A 22 -18.17 0.31 6.03
C GLY A 22 -18.57 -0.26 4.66
N LEU A 23 -18.19 0.43 3.58
CA LEU A 23 -18.50 0.20 2.16
C LEU A 23 -18.50 -1.27 1.68
N LEU A 24 -17.78 -2.18 2.34
CA LEU A 24 -17.72 -3.61 1.98
C LEU A 24 -18.96 -4.41 2.38
N ALA A 25 -19.62 -4.02 3.47
CA ALA A 25 -20.89 -4.66 3.86
C ALA A 25 -21.97 -4.35 2.84
N GLU A 26 -21.91 -3.15 2.23
CA GLU A 26 -22.88 -2.65 1.26
C GLU A 26 -22.61 -3.13 -0.17
N HIS A 27 -21.37 -3.47 -0.52
CA HIS A 27 -20.97 -3.74 -1.91
C HIS A 27 -20.33 -5.12 -2.15
N ARG A 28 -20.55 -6.13 -1.29
CA ARG A 28 -20.04 -7.49 -1.56
C ARG A 28 -20.63 -8.05 -2.87
N PRO A 29 -19.82 -8.51 -3.84
CA PRO A 29 -20.36 -9.07 -5.06
C PRO A 29 -21.13 -10.37 -4.76
N PRO A 30 -22.35 -10.54 -5.31
CA PRO A 30 -23.12 -11.76 -5.13
C PRO A 30 -22.39 -12.93 -5.80
N ASN A 31 -22.40 -14.10 -5.15
CA ASN A 31 -21.74 -15.32 -5.64
C ASN A 31 -20.23 -15.16 -5.91
N LEU A 32 -19.52 -14.43 -5.03
CA LEU A 32 -18.08 -14.12 -5.16
C LEU A 32 -17.22 -15.32 -5.58
N LEU A 33 -17.39 -16.48 -4.92
CA LEU A 33 -16.59 -17.67 -5.23
C LEU A 33 -16.80 -18.18 -6.66
N HIS A 34 -18.05 -18.29 -7.10
CA HIS A 34 -18.38 -18.70 -8.46
C HIS A 34 -17.75 -17.75 -9.49
N ARG A 35 -17.78 -16.45 -9.22
CA ARG A 35 -17.16 -15.45 -10.11
C ARG A 35 -15.64 -15.60 -10.15
N ILE A 36 -14.98 -15.79 -9.01
CA ILE A 36 -13.54 -16.04 -8.95
C ILE A 36 -13.19 -17.31 -9.74
N PHE A 37 -13.94 -18.40 -9.56
CA PHE A 37 -13.72 -19.62 -10.35
C PHE A 37 -13.89 -19.38 -11.86
N SER A 38 -14.94 -18.65 -12.27
CA SER A 38 -15.15 -18.32 -13.68
C SER A 38 -14.02 -17.48 -14.26
N LEU A 39 -13.51 -16.52 -13.47
CA LEU A 39 -12.46 -15.58 -13.86
C LEU A 39 -11.13 -16.28 -14.16
N PHE A 40 -10.80 -17.30 -13.37
CA PHE A 40 -9.54 -18.04 -13.50
C PHE A 40 -9.67 -19.38 -14.25
N SER A 41 -10.89 -19.74 -14.71
CA SER A 41 -11.15 -21.03 -15.38
C SER A 41 -10.29 -21.28 -16.63
N ASN A 42 -9.96 -20.22 -17.37
CA ASN A 42 -9.14 -20.28 -18.59
C ASN A 42 -7.69 -19.85 -18.37
N VAL A 43 -7.29 -19.55 -17.14
CA VAL A 43 -5.94 -19.09 -16.81
C VAL A 43 -5.07 -20.31 -16.51
N ARG A 44 -3.93 -20.42 -17.19
CA ARG A 44 -3.01 -21.55 -16.99
C ARG A 44 -2.18 -21.36 -15.72
N PRO A 45 -1.94 -22.43 -14.93
CA PRO A 45 -0.92 -22.37 -13.87
C PRO A 45 0.41 -21.88 -14.43
N GLY A 46 1.03 -20.94 -13.73
CA GLY A 46 2.24 -20.25 -14.14
C GLY A 46 2.01 -18.96 -14.93
N ALA A 47 0.77 -18.61 -15.29
CA ALA A 47 0.45 -17.36 -15.97
C ALA A 47 0.87 -16.13 -15.15
N ASP A 48 1.47 -15.16 -15.83
CA ASP A 48 1.71 -13.82 -15.32
C ASP A 48 0.38 -13.04 -15.39
N LEU A 49 -0.05 -12.48 -14.26
CA LEU A 49 -1.30 -11.73 -14.13
C LEU A 49 -1.07 -10.21 -14.11
N THR A 50 0.13 -9.74 -14.43
CA THR A 50 0.47 -8.31 -14.37
C THR A 50 -0.46 -7.44 -15.21
N ASN A 51 -0.91 -7.95 -16.36
CA ASN A 51 -1.84 -7.28 -17.26
C ASN A 51 -3.26 -7.89 -17.20
N PHE A 52 -3.58 -8.62 -16.13
CA PHE A 52 -4.89 -9.26 -15.99
C PHE A 52 -5.94 -8.21 -15.59
N GLU A 53 -6.98 -8.06 -16.40
CA GLU A 53 -8.05 -7.11 -16.13
C GLU A 53 -9.12 -7.75 -15.23
N LEU A 54 -9.31 -7.16 -14.05
CA LEU A 54 -10.38 -7.56 -13.14
C LEU A 54 -11.70 -6.88 -13.55
N PRO A 55 -12.82 -7.61 -13.58
CA PRO A 55 -14.12 -7.00 -13.78
C PRO A 55 -14.42 -5.96 -12.68
N PRO A 56 -15.06 -4.80 -13.00
CA PRO A 56 -15.32 -3.72 -12.04
C PRO A 56 -16.05 -4.14 -10.75
N LEU A 57 -16.80 -5.24 -10.78
CA LEU A 57 -17.49 -5.81 -9.61
C LEU A 57 -16.54 -6.30 -8.52
N PHE A 58 -15.26 -6.51 -8.83
CA PHE A 58 -14.23 -6.85 -7.85
C PHE A 58 -13.46 -5.61 -7.37
N ASN A 59 -13.74 -4.42 -7.93
CA ASN A 59 -13.02 -3.21 -7.60
C ASN A 59 -13.64 -2.50 -6.40
N MET A 60 -12.81 -2.19 -5.41
CA MET A 60 -13.15 -1.18 -4.41
C MET A 60 -12.98 0.23 -4.99
N PRO A 61 -13.76 1.22 -4.54
CA PRO A 61 -13.70 2.60 -5.03
C PRO A 61 -12.46 3.35 -4.48
N LYS A 62 -11.27 2.77 -4.67
CA LYS A 62 -9.97 3.35 -4.31
C LYS A 62 -8.95 3.01 -5.39
N SER A 63 -8.10 3.96 -5.71
CA SER A 63 -6.88 3.70 -6.48
C SER A 63 -5.88 2.92 -5.63
N GLN A 64 -5.04 2.11 -6.26
CA GLN A 64 -3.93 1.46 -5.58
C GLN A 64 -2.98 2.48 -4.92
N LEU A 65 -2.82 3.68 -5.51
CA LEU A 65 -2.00 4.74 -4.91
C LEU A 65 -2.58 5.20 -3.57
N GLN A 66 -3.90 5.34 -3.47
CA GLN A 66 -4.57 5.68 -2.22
C GLN A 66 -4.37 4.58 -1.18
N CYS A 67 -4.55 3.31 -1.54
CA CYS A 67 -4.35 2.18 -0.65
C CYS A 67 -2.90 2.13 -0.09
N TYR A 68 -1.90 2.42 -0.92
CA TYR A 68 -0.50 2.52 -0.48
C TYR A 68 -0.27 3.72 0.43
N GLY A 69 -0.77 4.90 0.05
CA GLY A 69 -0.62 6.12 0.85
C GLY A 69 -1.21 5.98 2.25
N GLU A 70 -2.39 5.35 2.38
CA GLU A 70 -3.04 5.15 3.67
C GLU A 70 -2.17 4.37 4.67
N THR A 71 -1.29 3.47 4.20
CA THR A 71 -0.35 2.74 5.09
C THR A 71 0.72 3.65 5.71
N VAL A 72 0.96 4.81 5.12
CA VAL A 72 1.99 5.78 5.54
C VAL A 72 1.39 6.85 6.44
N TYR A 73 0.36 7.57 5.99
CA TYR A 73 -0.25 8.65 6.79
C TYR A 73 -1.27 8.17 7.84
N CYS A 74 -1.52 6.85 7.90
CA CYS A 74 -2.30 6.08 8.89
C CYS A 74 -3.30 6.88 9.73
N ILE A 75 -4.59 6.84 9.42
CA ILE A 75 -5.59 7.78 9.95
C ILE A 75 -5.87 7.64 11.46
N GLY A 76 -5.49 6.50 12.07
CA GLY A 76 -5.58 6.27 13.52
C GLY A 76 -4.37 6.82 14.28
N GLU A 77 -3.31 6.02 14.39
CA GLU A 77 -2.10 6.37 15.13
C GLU A 77 -0.92 6.63 14.18
N ASP A 78 -0.17 7.69 14.44
CA ASP A 78 1.04 8.05 13.69
C ASP A 78 2.25 7.23 14.16
N LEU A 79 2.43 6.05 13.56
CA LEU A 79 3.55 5.15 13.84
C LEU A 79 4.83 5.54 13.08
N LEU A 80 4.72 6.25 11.96
CA LEU A 80 5.88 6.62 11.15
C LEU A 80 6.73 7.65 11.89
N THR A 81 6.11 8.74 12.35
CA THR A 81 6.83 9.81 13.04
C THR A 81 7.43 9.34 14.37
N ARG A 82 6.77 8.38 15.05
CA ARG A 82 7.31 7.72 16.25
C ARG A 82 8.68 7.08 16.02
N CYS A 83 9.02 6.70 14.79
CA CYS A 83 10.34 6.17 14.46
C CYS A 83 11.47 7.17 14.75
N ALA A 84 11.24 8.47 14.54
CA ALA A 84 12.24 9.51 14.76
C ALA A 84 12.38 9.91 16.25
N ARG A 85 11.37 9.64 17.07
CA ARG A 85 11.26 10.12 18.47
C ARG A 85 11.91 9.20 19.52
N GLY A 86 12.30 7.98 19.16
CA GLY A 86 12.95 7.05 20.09
C GLY A 86 14.29 7.60 20.60
N LYS A 87 14.55 7.45 21.90
CA LYS A 87 15.72 8.03 22.58
C LYS A 87 16.98 7.25 22.25
N SER A 88 16.89 5.93 22.22
CA SER A 88 17.99 5.04 21.84
C SER A 88 17.82 4.51 20.41
N SER A 89 18.92 4.06 19.79
CA SER A 89 18.87 3.42 18.48
C SER A 89 18.04 2.14 18.49
N LEU A 90 18.01 1.41 19.62
CA LEU A 90 17.18 0.22 19.79
C LEU A 90 15.69 0.58 19.80
N GLU A 91 15.29 1.60 20.56
CA GLU A 91 13.90 2.08 20.59
C GLU A 91 13.43 2.52 19.21
N ARG A 92 14.25 3.28 18.48
CA ARG A 92 13.93 3.67 17.10
C ARG A 92 13.82 2.47 16.18
N PHE A 93 14.73 1.50 16.27
CA PHE A 93 14.65 0.28 15.48
C PHE A 93 13.36 -0.51 15.79
N ILE A 94 12.97 -0.64 17.06
CA ILE A 94 11.71 -1.27 17.46
C ILE A 94 10.51 -0.52 16.88
N ALA A 95 10.51 0.82 16.91
CA ALA A 95 9.47 1.63 16.30
C ALA A 95 9.39 1.42 14.78
N VAL A 96 10.52 1.34 14.09
CA VAL A 96 10.58 1.03 12.64
C VAL A 96 10.01 -0.36 12.36
N VAL A 97 10.31 -1.36 13.19
CA VAL A 97 9.73 -2.71 13.06
C VAL A 97 8.20 -2.65 13.24
N ALA A 98 7.72 -1.98 14.30
CA ALA A 98 6.29 -1.85 14.57
C ALA A 98 5.55 -1.12 13.43
N TRP A 99 6.10 -0.01 12.94
CA TRP A 99 5.57 0.70 11.78
C TRP A 99 5.57 -0.18 10.53
N ASN A 100 6.66 -0.91 10.24
CA ASN A 100 6.73 -1.80 9.08
C ASN A 100 5.64 -2.88 9.12
N ILE A 101 5.39 -3.50 10.29
CA ILE A 101 4.30 -4.46 10.49
C ILE A 101 2.94 -3.78 10.27
N SER A 102 2.74 -2.54 10.75
CA SER A 102 1.48 -1.83 10.55
C SER A 102 1.13 -1.57 9.06
N THR A 103 2.14 -1.57 8.18
CA THR A 103 1.90 -1.41 6.73
C THR A 103 1.26 -2.64 6.09
N THR A 104 1.32 -3.81 6.72
CA THR A 104 0.69 -5.04 6.22
C THR A 104 -0.76 -5.13 6.66
N ARG A 105 -1.60 -4.23 6.14
CA ARG A 105 -3.03 -4.18 6.48
C ARG A 105 -3.76 -5.47 6.07
N PRO A 106 -4.84 -5.87 6.78
CA PRO A 106 -5.65 -7.01 6.39
C PRO A 106 -6.12 -6.88 4.94
N VAL A 107 -5.94 -7.95 4.17
CA VAL A 107 -6.35 -8.00 2.76
C VAL A 107 -7.73 -8.62 2.69
N ILE A 108 -8.62 -8.00 1.94
CA ILE A 108 -9.97 -8.53 1.73
C ILE A 108 -9.92 -9.46 0.55
N PHE A 109 -10.38 -10.68 0.75
CA PHE A 109 -10.51 -11.61 -0.35
C PHE A 109 -11.60 -11.17 -1.34
N GLY A 110 -11.27 -11.18 -2.63
CA GLY A 110 -12.21 -10.85 -3.70
C GLY A 110 -12.41 -9.35 -3.96
N TRP A 111 -11.55 -8.50 -3.41
CA TRP A 111 -11.57 -7.06 -3.66
C TRP A 111 -10.18 -6.56 -4.02
N ALA A 112 -10.10 -5.77 -5.08
CA ALA A 112 -8.88 -5.13 -5.53
C ALA A 112 -9.11 -3.62 -5.68
N PRO A 113 -8.11 -2.76 -5.39
CA PRO A 113 -8.19 -1.37 -5.82
C PRO A 113 -8.17 -1.26 -7.35
N PHE A 114 -8.53 -0.09 -7.87
CA PHE A 114 -8.30 0.21 -9.28
C PHE A 114 -6.79 0.28 -9.58
N ASN A 115 -6.41 -0.31 -10.71
CA ASN A 115 -5.05 -0.19 -11.24
C ASN A 115 -4.81 1.28 -11.64
N PRO A 116 -3.76 1.94 -11.13
CA PRO A 116 -3.51 3.33 -11.48
C PRO A 116 -3.10 3.47 -12.95
N VAL A 117 -3.54 4.54 -13.59
CA VAL A 117 -3.06 4.90 -14.94
C VAL A 117 -1.65 5.49 -14.87
N LEU A 118 -0.88 5.42 -15.96
CA LEU A 118 0.45 6.02 -16.01
C LEU A 118 0.38 7.53 -15.73
N GLY A 119 1.22 8.03 -14.82
CA GLY A 119 1.23 9.42 -14.39
C GLY A 119 0.11 9.79 -13.41
N GLU A 120 -0.73 8.85 -12.99
CA GLU A 120 -1.68 9.10 -11.89
C GLU A 120 -0.91 9.47 -10.62
N THR A 121 -1.40 10.47 -9.89
CA THR A 121 -0.81 10.94 -8.64
C THR A 121 -1.79 10.89 -7.47
N HIS A 122 -1.29 10.62 -6.27
CA HIS A 122 -2.02 10.79 -5.02
C HIS A 122 -1.18 11.60 -4.04
N HIS A 123 -1.74 12.66 -3.47
CA HIS A 123 -1.04 13.54 -2.54
C HIS A 123 -1.86 13.75 -1.27
N VAL A 124 -1.22 13.62 -0.11
CA VAL A 124 -1.82 13.86 1.20
C VAL A 124 -0.84 14.58 2.11
N SER A 125 -1.31 15.63 2.76
CA SER A 125 -0.61 16.31 3.85
C SER A 125 -1.38 16.08 5.15
N ARG A 126 -0.70 15.60 6.20
CA ARG A 126 -1.28 15.41 7.54
C ARG A 126 -0.31 15.92 8.60
N GLY A 127 -0.63 17.06 9.21
CA GLY A 127 0.32 17.75 10.08
C GLY A 127 1.57 18.15 9.26
N ASN A 128 2.74 17.72 9.71
CA ASN A 128 4.02 18.00 9.02
C ASN A 128 4.38 16.93 7.97
N LEU A 129 3.67 15.80 7.95
CA LEU A 129 3.90 14.72 7.02
C LEU A 129 3.26 15.04 5.67
N ASN A 130 4.08 15.13 4.63
CA ASN A 130 3.65 15.23 3.24
C ASN A 130 3.95 13.91 2.53
N VAL A 131 2.98 13.36 1.81
CA VAL A 131 3.09 12.07 1.10
C VAL A 131 2.64 12.25 -0.34
N LEU A 132 3.56 12.04 -1.28
CA LEU A 132 3.30 12.03 -2.71
C LEU A 132 3.48 10.61 -3.25
N LEU A 133 2.51 10.16 -4.05
CA LEU A 133 2.62 8.94 -4.84
C LEU A 133 2.39 9.23 -6.31
N GLU A 134 3.07 8.47 -7.15
CA GLU A 134 2.90 8.50 -8.60
C GLU A 134 2.98 7.10 -9.19
N GLN A 135 2.13 6.80 -10.16
CA GLN A 135 2.30 5.63 -11.01
C GLN A 135 3.33 5.93 -12.12
N VAL A 136 4.59 5.56 -11.89
CA VAL A 136 5.72 5.91 -12.76
C VAL A 136 5.95 4.94 -13.92
N SER A 137 5.29 3.77 -13.90
CA SER A 137 5.33 2.80 -15.00
C SER A 137 4.05 1.96 -15.04
N HIS A 138 3.58 1.58 -16.22
CA HIS A 138 2.42 0.71 -16.39
C HIS A 138 2.78 -0.73 -16.79
N HIS A 139 3.90 -0.93 -17.52
CA HIS A 139 4.39 -2.24 -17.94
C HIS A 139 5.90 -2.37 -17.71
N PRO A 140 6.34 -2.94 -16.56
CA PRO A 140 5.52 -3.42 -15.45
C PRO A 140 4.91 -2.28 -14.63
N PRO A 141 3.85 -2.53 -13.84
CA PRO A 141 3.28 -1.53 -12.95
C PRO A 141 4.27 -1.21 -11.84
N VAL A 142 4.63 0.08 -11.73
CA VAL A 142 5.46 0.60 -10.65
C VAL A 142 4.84 1.87 -10.10
N SER A 143 4.55 1.85 -8.80
CA SER A 143 4.14 3.04 -8.04
C SER A 143 5.30 3.50 -7.16
N ALA A 144 5.67 4.77 -7.26
CA ALA A 144 6.65 5.41 -6.39
C ALA A 144 5.93 6.22 -5.31
N LEU A 145 6.48 6.22 -4.10
CA LEU A 145 6.03 7.00 -2.96
C LEU A 145 7.22 7.75 -2.38
N HIS A 146 7.05 9.04 -2.15
CA HIS A 146 7.95 9.89 -1.40
C HIS A 146 7.18 10.57 -0.28
N ALA A 147 7.66 10.44 0.95
CA ALA A 147 7.09 11.13 2.09
C ALA A 147 8.17 11.84 2.90
N THR A 148 7.84 13.02 3.40
CA THR A 148 8.76 13.88 4.15
C THR A 148 8.06 14.51 5.35
N ASP A 149 8.76 14.55 6.48
CA ASP A 149 8.42 15.37 7.64
C ASP A 149 9.63 16.24 7.99
N GLU A 150 9.52 17.55 7.74
CA GLU A 150 10.62 18.49 7.95
C GLU A 150 10.90 18.79 9.43
N VAL A 151 9.89 18.64 10.29
CA VAL A 151 9.99 18.92 11.73
C VAL A 151 10.72 17.76 12.40
N GLU A 152 10.33 16.54 12.05
CA GLU A 152 10.88 15.31 12.63
C GLU A 152 12.10 14.80 11.84
N LYS A 153 12.46 15.52 10.77
CA LYS A 153 13.62 15.25 9.91
C LYS A 153 13.61 13.81 9.41
N LEU A 154 12.47 13.41 8.85
CA LEU A 154 12.21 12.07 8.35
C LEU A 154 11.94 12.11 6.84
N GLU A 155 12.51 11.16 6.12
CA GLU A 155 12.24 10.93 4.70
C GLU A 155 11.97 9.45 4.44
N LEU A 156 10.92 9.15 3.69
CA LEU A 156 10.57 7.81 3.24
C LEU A 156 10.47 7.79 1.72
N VAL A 157 11.23 6.89 1.09
CA VAL A 157 11.08 6.57 -0.34
C VAL A 157 10.69 5.10 -0.45
N TRP A 158 9.67 4.81 -1.24
CA TRP A 158 9.16 3.46 -1.40
C TRP A 158 8.65 3.22 -2.82
N CYS A 159 9.16 2.18 -3.47
CA CYS A 159 8.60 1.70 -4.73
C CYS A 159 7.84 0.39 -4.54
N HIS A 160 6.67 0.29 -5.18
CA HIS A 160 5.86 -0.92 -5.26
C HIS A 160 5.80 -1.42 -6.70
N CYS A 161 6.24 -2.65 -6.92
CA CYS A 161 6.09 -3.35 -8.19
C CYS A 161 5.47 -4.73 -7.91
N PRO A 162 4.14 -4.84 -7.90
CA PRO A 162 3.46 -6.11 -7.76
C PRO A 162 3.71 -6.98 -9.00
N ALA A 163 4.06 -8.24 -8.77
CA ALA A 163 4.26 -9.25 -9.82
C ALA A 163 3.39 -10.48 -9.50
N PRO A 164 2.08 -10.44 -9.83
CA PRO A 164 1.13 -11.52 -9.55
C PRO A 164 1.32 -12.69 -10.52
N LYS A 165 1.36 -13.90 -9.97
CA LYS A 165 1.46 -15.16 -10.71
C LYS A 165 0.37 -16.13 -10.27
N PHE A 166 -0.31 -16.72 -11.24
CA PHE A 166 -1.31 -17.75 -10.97
C PHE A 166 -0.64 -19.10 -10.75
N HIS A 167 -1.06 -19.83 -9.72
CA HIS A 167 -0.57 -21.16 -9.37
C HIS A 167 -1.66 -22.24 -9.46
N GLY A 168 -2.74 -21.98 -10.21
CA GLY A 168 -3.85 -22.92 -10.40
C GLY A 168 -4.89 -22.86 -9.30
N LYS A 169 -4.46 -22.90 -8.03
CA LYS A 169 -5.35 -22.85 -6.85
C LYS A 169 -5.22 -21.56 -6.04
N SER A 170 -4.19 -20.78 -6.33
CA SER A 170 -3.88 -19.53 -5.64
C SER A 170 -3.17 -18.57 -6.57
N ILE A 171 -3.11 -17.31 -6.17
CA ILE A 171 -2.31 -16.27 -6.78
C ILE A 171 -1.28 -15.84 -5.77
N LYS A 172 -0.02 -15.80 -6.19
CA LYS A 172 1.06 -15.21 -5.40
C LYS A 172 1.49 -13.93 -6.09
N ALA A 173 1.33 -12.80 -5.42
CA ALA A 173 1.87 -11.52 -5.84
C ALA A 173 3.14 -11.20 -5.07
N ALA A 174 4.28 -11.32 -5.75
CA ALA A 174 5.53 -10.85 -5.21
C ALA A 174 5.54 -9.32 -5.24
N ILE A 175 5.70 -8.68 -4.08
CA ILE A 175 5.77 -7.22 -4.00
C ILE A 175 7.23 -6.80 -4.11
N LYS A 176 7.68 -6.54 -5.34
CA LYS A 176 9.04 -6.10 -5.61
C LYS A 176 9.18 -4.62 -5.25
N GLY A 177 10.42 -4.22 -4.97
CA GLY A 177 10.76 -2.88 -4.54
C GLY A 177 11.33 -2.87 -3.12
N LYS A 178 11.83 -1.70 -2.72
CA LYS A 178 12.40 -1.48 -1.39
C LYS A 178 11.77 -0.24 -0.79
N ARG A 179 11.73 -0.23 0.54
CA ARG A 179 11.43 0.92 1.38
C ARG A 179 12.74 1.43 1.95
N HIS A 180 12.95 2.73 1.83
CA HIS A 180 14.07 3.45 2.39
C HIS A 180 13.53 4.50 3.33
N LEU A 181 13.66 4.26 4.63
CA LEU A 181 13.30 5.22 5.68
C LEU A 181 14.59 5.83 6.22
N ARG A 182 14.69 7.15 6.19
CA ARG A 182 15.83 7.93 6.65
C ARG A 182 15.41 8.75 7.85
N LEU A 183 16.06 8.53 8.99
CA LEU A 183 15.93 9.37 10.17
C LEU A 183 17.13 10.32 10.18
N LEU A 184 16.95 11.50 9.58
CA LEU A 184 18.06 12.38 9.22
C LEU A 184 18.76 12.93 10.46
N SER A 185 18.01 13.29 11.51
CA SER A 185 18.56 13.74 12.80
C SER A 185 19.46 12.70 13.48
N HIS A 186 19.31 11.42 13.15
CA HIS A 186 20.05 10.32 13.77
C HIS A 186 21.12 9.70 12.86
N GLY A 187 21.18 10.12 11.59
CA GLY A 187 22.10 9.51 10.63
C GLY A 187 21.78 8.03 10.33
N GLU A 188 20.50 7.63 10.42
CA GLU A 188 20.07 6.23 10.27
C GLU A 188 19.30 6.02 8.96
N ASN A 189 19.71 5.01 8.17
CA ASN A 189 19.02 4.59 6.95
C ASN A 189 18.51 3.16 7.08
N TYR A 190 17.19 2.99 7.10
CA TYR A 190 16.53 1.70 7.15
C TYR A 190 16.14 1.26 5.74
N GLU A 191 16.61 0.09 5.34
CA GLU A 191 16.20 -0.59 4.11
C GLU A 191 15.32 -1.79 4.46
N MET A 192 14.12 -1.84 3.88
CA MET A 192 13.14 -2.90 4.13
C MET A 192 12.58 -3.44 2.81
N ASN A 193 12.33 -4.74 2.76
CA ASN A 193 11.50 -5.34 1.70
C ASN A 193 10.04 -5.45 2.12
N ALA A 194 9.18 -5.86 1.19
CA ALA A 194 7.79 -6.20 1.45
C ALA A 194 7.60 -7.73 1.58
N PRO A 195 6.60 -8.19 2.35
CA PRO A 195 6.11 -9.55 2.22
C PRO A 195 5.41 -9.75 0.87
N ASP A 196 5.26 -11.01 0.49
CA ASP A 196 4.45 -11.41 -0.66
C ASP A 196 2.97 -11.45 -0.25
N LEU A 197 2.07 -11.21 -1.22
CA LEU A 197 0.64 -11.30 -1.03
C LEU A 197 0.09 -12.59 -1.65
N PHE A 198 -0.69 -13.34 -0.89
CA PHE A 198 -1.30 -14.60 -1.30
C PHE A 198 -2.82 -14.44 -1.37
N PHE A 199 -3.40 -14.92 -2.46
CA PHE A 199 -4.84 -15.09 -2.61
C PHE A 199 -5.13 -16.56 -2.89
N ASP A 200 -5.65 -17.27 -1.90
CA ASP A 200 -6.01 -18.68 -2.01
C ASP A 200 -7.46 -18.80 -2.50
N ILE A 201 -7.68 -19.63 -3.52
CA ILE A 201 -9.02 -19.89 -4.08
C ILE A 201 -9.53 -21.24 -3.58
N ILE A 202 -8.64 -22.23 -3.44
CA ILE A 202 -8.95 -23.61 -3.00
C ILE A 202 -7.88 -24.04 -1.98
N PRO A 203 -8.21 -24.79 -0.92
CA PRO A 203 -9.55 -25.27 -0.54
C PRO A 203 -10.36 -24.27 0.29
N VAL A 204 -9.69 -23.38 1.01
CA VAL A 204 -10.31 -22.33 1.83
C VAL A 204 -9.96 -20.99 1.21
N PRO A 205 -10.96 -20.27 0.65
CA PRO A 205 -10.72 -18.96 0.06
C PRO A 205 -10.24 -17.95 1.10
N GLY A 206 -9.20 -17.18 0.76
CA GLY A 206 -8.62 -16.22 1.69
C GLY A 206 -7.52 -15.38 1.07
N ALA A 207 -7.16 -14.29 1.74
CA ALA A 207 -6.04 -13.44 1.35
C ALA A 207 -5.17 -13.16 2.58
N HIS A 208 -3.85 -13.26 2.42
CA HIS A 208 -2.91 -13.05 3.52
C HIS A 208 -1.53 -12.61 3.03
N TRP A 209 -0.81 -11.91 3.89
CA TRP A 209 0.61 -11.59 3.70
C TRP A 209 1.49 -12.74 4.17
N GLY A 210 2.58 -13.01 3.46
CA GLY A 210 3.52 -14.06 3.84
C GLY A 210 4.92 -13.87 3.27
N GLY A 211 5.84 -14.74 3.65
CA GLY A 211 7.23 -14.69 3.22
C GLY A 211 8.16 -13.96 4.19
N LYS A 212 9.43 -13.81 3.78
CA LYS A 212 10.49 -13.30 4.65
C LYS A 212 10.63 -11.79 4.53
N VAL A 213 10.39 -11.08 5.63
CA VAL A 213 10.69 -9.65 5.75
C VAL A 213 12.07 -9.44 6.39
N SER A 214 12.82 -8.48 5.86
CA SER A 214 14.14 -8.06 6.31
C SER A 214 14.11 -6.56 6.52
N ILE A 215 14.56 -6.13 7.70
CA ILE A 215 14.75 -4.72 8.06
C ILE A 215 16.22 -4.55 8.43
N ARG A 216 16.93 -3.66 7.74
CA ARG A 216 18.36 -3.40 7.98
C ARG A 216 18.59 -1.92 8.16
N CYS A 217 19.19 -1.54 9.28
CA CYS A 217 19.68 -0.18 9.47
C CYS A 217 21.16 -0.12 9.04
N LYS A 218 21.45 0.73 8.06
CA LYS A 218 22.80 1.13 7.68
C LYS A 218 23.04 2.51 8.28
N ARG A 219 24.10 2.68 9.07
CA ARG A 219 24.53 4.02 9.47
C ARG A 219 24.93 4.82 8.22
N ILE A 220 24.50 6.07 8.16
CA ILE A 220 25.06 7.06 7.22
C ILE A 220 26.53 7.17 7.60
N ARG A 221 27.44 6.77 6.70
CA ARG A 221 28.84 7.18 6.84
C ARG A 221 28.86 8.69 6.58
N PRO A 222 29.52 9.49 7.43
CA PRO A 222 29.67 10.92 7.21
C PRO A 222 30.39 11.19 5.88
#